data_AF-D7AXC4-F1
#
_entry.id   AF-D7AXC4-F1
#
_cell.length_a   1.000
_cell.length_b   1.000
_cell.length_c   1.000
_cell.angle_alpha   90.00
_cell.angle_beta   90.00
_cell.angle_gamma   90.00
#
_symmetry.space_group_name_H-M   'P 1'
#
loop_
_entity.id
_entity.type
_entity.pdbx_description
1 polymer ?
#
loop_
_entity_poly.entity_id
_entity_poly.type
_entity_poly.pdbx_seq_one_letter_code
_entity_poly.pdbx_strand_id
1 'polypeptide(L)'
;MDDRTGPEYDVEISASVSADELTFGEVPEVRSRTRGEPDHEGTSGSERSGLPHGVRSGVVYTDIRVDYRLASRLRPPGEATPDPDAERE
;
A
#
# COMPACT_ATOMS: atom_id res chain seq x y z
N MET A 1 15.34 -28.43 -13.12
CA MET A 1 15.29 -27.82 -11.78
C MET A 1 14.98 -26.37 -12.03
N ASP A 2 13.69 -26.05 -11.97
CA ASP A 2 13.12 -24.80 -12.43
C ASP A 2 13.62 -23.63 -11.58
N ASP A 3 14.45 -22.80 -12.21
CA ASP A 3 14.73 -21.42 -11.83
C ASP A 3 13.44 -20.61 -12.04
N ARG A 4 12.50 -20.70 -11.10
CA ARG A 4 11.33 -19.82 -11.03
C ARG A 4 11.28 -19.14 -9.67
N THR A 5 12.21 -18.25 -9.42
CA THR A 5 11.95 -17.14 -8.50
C THR A 5 11.69 -15.92 -9.35
N GLY A 6 10.51 -15.90 -9.99
CA GLY A 6 9.95 -14.65 -10.50
C GLY A 6 9.72 -13.68 -9.33
N PRO A 7 9.54 -12.38 -9.59
CA PRO A 7 9.19 -11.42 -8.54
C PRO A 7 7.99 -11.93 -7.74
N GLU A 8 7.96 -11.66 -6.43
CA GLU A 8 6.90 -12.08 -5.50
C GLU A 8 5.49 -11.67 -5.99
N TYR A 9 5.42 -10.61 -6.82
CA TYR A 9 4.20 -10.06 -7.39
C TYR A 9 4.28 -9.98 -8.92
N ASP A 10 3.14 -10.19 -9.58
CA ASP A 10 3.02 -10.06 -11.04
C ASP A 10 2.98 -8.60 -11.48
N VAL A 11 2.40 -7.73 -10.65
CA VAL A 11 2.30 -6.29 -10.88
C VAL A 11 2.69 -5.54 -9.62
N GLU A 12 3.52 -4.52 -9.79
CA GLU A 12 3.87 -3.56 -8.74
C GLU A 12 3.80 -2.13 -9.27
N ILE A 13 3.17 -1.25 -8.50
CA ILE A 13 3.07 0.18 -8.74
C ILE A 13 3.59 0.89 -7.49
N SER A 14 4.55 1.79 -7.68
CA SER A 14 5.11 2.61 -6.60
C SER A 14 5.02 4.10 -6.94
N ALA A 15 4.87 4.92 -5.91
CA ALA A 15 4.90 6.37 -6.02
C ALA A 15 5.60 6.96 -4.79
N SER A 16 6.48 7.94 -5.03
CA SER A 16 7.23 8.59 -3.96
C SER A 16 7.05 10.10 -4.03
N VAL A 17 6.86 10.72 -2.87
CA VAL A 17 6.80 12.18 -2.71
C VAL A 17 7.76 12.58 -1.59
N SER A 18 8.51 13.67 -1.83
CA SER A 18 9.39 14.26 -0.82
C SER A 18 9.34 15.78 -0.89
N ALA A 19 9.48 16.43 0.27
CA ALA A 19 9.50 17.87 0.41
C ALA A 19 10.26 18.27 1.68
N ASP A 20 11.02 19.37 1.61
CA ASP A 20 11.67 19.95 2.78
C ASP A 20 10.65 20.54 3.76
N GLU A 21 9.62 21.21 3.25
CA GLU A 21 8.52 21.80 4.02
C GLU A 21 7.16 21.60 3.32
N LEU A 22 6.12 21.28 4.09
CA LEU A 22 4.73 21.21 3.60
C LEU A 22 3.78 21.78 4.64
N THR A 23 2.84 22.59 4.17
CA THR A 23 1.71 23.07 4.99
C THR A 23 0.41 22.66 4.32
N PHE A 24 -0.46 21.99 5.06
CA PHE A 24 -1.80 21.69 4.60
C PHE A 24 -2.71 22.89 4.88
N GLY A 25 -3.35 23.44 3.84
CA GLY A 25 -4.35 24.51 4.02
C GLY A 25 -5.62 24.00 4.70
N GLU A 26 -5.99 22.75 4.42
CA GLU A 26 -7.11 22.02 5.02
C GLU A 26 -6.69 20.57 5.29
N VAL A 27 -7.36 19.90 6.23
CA VAL A 27 -7.08 18.49 6.52
C VAL A 27 -7.59 17.63 5.35
N PRO A 28 -6.72 16.87 4.67
CA PRO A 28 -7.11 16.13 3.47
C PRO A 28 -8.00 14.92 3.82
N GLU A 29 -9.05 14.72 3.02
CA GLU A 29 -9.85 13.50 3.06
C GLU A 29 -9.23 12.43 2.14
N VAL A 30 -8.57 11.43 2.72
CA VAL A 30 -7.88 10.38 1.96
C VAL A 30 -8.66 9.07 2.02
N ARG A 31 -8.93 8.47 0.85
CA ARG A 31 -9.45 7.09 0.73
C ARG A 31 -8.72 6.36 -0.38
N SER A 32 -8.13 5.21 -0.06
CA SER A 32 -7.61 4.27 -1.06
C SER A 32 -8.65 3.17 -1.33
N ARG A 33 -8.79 2.80 -2.60
CA ARG A 33 -9.58 1.64 -3.02
C ARG A 33 -8.77 0.85 -4.03
N THR A 34 -8.61 -0.44 -3.76
CA THR A 34 -7.96 -1.38 -4.68
C THR A 34 -9.02 -2.34 -5.19
N ARG A 35 -9.07 -2.55 -6.51
CA ARG A 35 -9.95 -3.54 -7.14
C ARG A 35 -9.16 -4.24 -8.23
N GLY A 36 -9.28 -5.56 -8.29
CA GLY A 36 -8.68 -6.41 -9.31
C GLY A 36 -9.57 -7.61 -9.61
N GLU A 37 -9.61 -8.00 -10.87
CA GLU A 37 -10.27 -9.21 -11.37
C GLU A 37 -9.27 -9.89 -12.35
N PRO A 38 -9.04 -11.22 -12.28
CA PRO A 38 -9.62 -12.22 -11.36
C PRO A 38 -9.19 -12.02 -9.89
N ASP A 39 -9.64 -12.92 -9.00
CA ASP A 39 -9.23 -12.91 -7.58
C ASP A 39 -7.69 -12.85 -7.48
N HIS A 40 -7.21 -11.95 -6.65
CA HIS A 40 -5.80 -11.58 -6.56
C HIS A 40 -5.45 -11.42 -5.09
N GLU A 41 -4.23 -11.81 -4.75
CA GLU A 41 -3.64 -11.48 -3.46
C GLU A 41 -2.81 -10.21 -3.65
N GLY A 42 -3.06 -9.19 -2.84
CA GLY A 42 -2.41 -7.90 -2.99
C GLY A 42 -2.16 -7.22 -1.66
N THR A 43 -1.06 -6.50 -1.60
CA THR A 43 -0.72 -5.62 -0.47
C THR A 43 -0.67 -4.19 -0.96
N SER A 44 -1.24 -3.27 -0.17
CA SER A 44 -1.13 -1.84 -0.41
C SER A 44 -0.72 -1.15 0.87
N GLY A 45 0.35 -0.35 0.81
CA GLY A 45 0.92 0.29 1.98
C GLY A 45 1.50 1.66 1.66
N SER A 46 1.60 2.50 2.67
CA SER A 46 2.32 3.77 2.60
C SER A 46 3.27 3.87 3.79
N GLU A 47 4.55 4.09 3.52
CA GLU A 47 5.54 4.44 4.52
C GLU A 47 5.67 5.96 4.56
N ARG A 48 5.64 6.53 5.77
CA ARG A 48 5.62 7.98 5.98
C ARG A 48 6.64 8.38 7.04
N SER A 49 7.48 9.34 6.69
CA SER A 49 8.42 10.04 7.56
C SER A 49 8.19 11.54 7.45
N GLY A 50 8.47 12.27 8.54
CA GLY A 50 8.18 13.71 8.63
C GLY A 50 6.69 14.07 8.69
N LEU A 51 5.78 13.09 8.56
CA LEU A 51 4.33 13.29 8.62
C LEU A 51 3.63 12.26 9.53
N PRO A 52 2.84 12.71 10.51
CA PRO A 52 2.00 11.83 11.32
C PRO A 52 0.83 11.26 10.51
N HIS A 53 0.23 10.15 11.00
CA HIS A 53 -0.91 9.52 10.33
C HIS A 53 -2.05 10.51 10.07
N GLY A 54 -2.41 11.32 11.07
CA GLY A 54 -3.32 12.46 10.93
C GLY A 54 -2.57 13.79 10.91
N VAL A 55 -2.82 14.60 9.87
CA VAL A 55 -2.23 15.95 9.71
C VAL A 55 -3.21 17.04 10.17
N ARG A 56 -2.70 18.24 10.44
CA ARG A 56 -3.48 19.41 10.86
C ARG A 56 -3.28 20.55 9.88
N SER A 57 -4.33 21.34 9.68
CA SER A 57 -4.26 22.57 8.89
C SER A 57 -3.35 23.61 9.53
N GLY A 58 -2.54 24.30 8.72
CA GLY A 58 -1.69 25.40 9.15
C GLY A 58 -0.42 25.00 9.92
N VAL A 59 -0.16 23.70 10.08
CA VAL A 59 1.10 23.20 10.66
C VAL A 59 2.12 23.00 9.55
N VAL A 60 3.34 23.50 9.77
CA VAL A 60 4.49 23.25 8.91
C VAL A 60 5.10 21.91 9.33
N TYR A 61 5.13 20.97 8.39
CA TYR A 61 5.84 19.71 8.53
C TYR A 61 7.15 19.79 7.75
N THR A 62 8.19 19.13 8.25
CA THR A 62 9.54 19.20 7.67
C THR A 62 10.11 17.82 7.41
N ASP A 63 11.07 17.72 6.49
CA ASP A 63 11.76 16.46 6.14
C ASP A 63 10.76 15.34 5.76
N ILE A 64 9.91 15.66 4.78
CA ILE A 64 8.78 14.83 4.44
C ILE A 64 9.18 13.80 3.41
N ARG A 65 8.81 12.56 3.69
CA ARG A 65 8.91 11.46 2.75
C ARG A 65 7.68 10.58 2.85
N VAL A 66 7.07 10.32 1.70
CA VAL A 66 5.95 9.40 1.56
C VAL A 66 6.24 8.46 0.41
N ASP A 67 6.34 7.18 0.71
CA ASP A 67 6.51 6.12 -0.28
C ASP A 67 5.27 5.24 -0.26
N TYR A 68 4.62 5.12 -1.41
CA TYR A 68 3.44 4.29 -1.63
C TYR A 68 3.82 3.08 -2.47
N ARG A 69 3.33 1.91 -2.08
CA ARG A 69 3.48 0.66 -2.83
C ARG A 69 2.16 -0.06 -2.91
N LEU A 70 1.81 -0.45 -4.13
CA LEU A 70 0.71 -1.34 -4.44
C LEU A 70 1.27 -2.51 -5.24
N ALA A 71 1.15 -3.72 -4.69
CA ALA A 71 1.62 -4.92 -5.35
C ALA A 71 0.50 -5.96 -5.39
N SER A 72 0.42 -6.72 -6.47
CA SER A 72 -0.61 -7.74 -6.66
C SER A 72 -0.08 -8.92 -7.44
N ARG A 73 -0.57 -10.11 -7.05
CA ARG A 73 -0.32 -11.38 -7.71
C ARG A 73 -1.64 -12.01 -8.10
N LEU A 74 -1.70 -12.54 -9.32
CA LEU A 74 -2.85 -13.28 -9.82
C LEU A 74 -2.91 -14.63 -9.11
N ARG A 75 -4.07 -14.97 -8.56
CA ARG A 75 -4.32 -16.34 -8.09
C ARG A 75 -4.86 -17.19 -9.25
N PRO A 76 -4.26 -18.37 -9.52
CA PRO A 76 -4.81 -19.28 -10.51
C PRO A 76 -6.20 -19.76 -10.05
N PRO A 77 -7.15 -19.97 -10.98
CA PRO A 77 -8.48 -20.46 -10.62
C PRO A 77 -8.37 -21.86 -9.99
N GLY A 78 -8.77 -21.97 -8.71
CA GLY A 78 -8.77 -23.24 -7.95
C GLY A 78 -8.03 -23.20 -6.61
N GLU A 79 -7.33 -22.11 -6.28
CA GLU A 79 -6.69 -21.94 -4.97
C GLU A 79 -7.70 -21.32 -3.97
N ALA A 80 -8.13 -22.11 -2.98
CA ALA A 80 -9.06 -21.64 -1.95
C ALA A 80 -8.36 -20.65 -1.01
N THR A 81 -9.05 -19.57 -0.63
CA THR A 81 -8.59 -18.68 0.44
C THR A 81 -8.60 -19.48 1.75
N PRO A 82 -7.50 -19.57 2.53
CA PRO A 82 -7.58 -20.18 3.86
C PRO A 82 -8.50 -19.33 4.73
N ASP A 83 -9.52 -19.95 5.31
CA ASP A 83 -10.43 -19.32 6.25
C ASP A 83 -9.64 -18.76 7.45
N PRO A 84 -9.68 -17.44 7.73
CA PRO A 84 -8.96 -16.84 8.86
C PRO A 84 -9.55 -17.22 10.24
N ASP A 85 -10.61 -18.03 10.29
CA ASP A 85 -11.28 -18.51 11.51
C ASP A 85 -10.94 -19.96 11.87
N ALA A 86 -10.05 -20.64 11.13
CA ALA A 86 -9.69 -22.04 11.39
C ALA A 86 -8.78 -22.25 12.62
N GLU A 87 -8.31 -21.17 13.28
CA GLU A 87 -7.38 -21.25 14.42
C GLU A 87 -8.04 -21.00 15.80
N ARG A 88 -9.38 -21.00 15.89
CA ARG A 88 -10.10 -20.95 17.19
C ARG A 88 -10.95 -22.21 17.42
N GLU A 89 -10.29 -23.34 17.67
CA GLU A 89 -10.88 -24.49 18.37
C GLU A 89 -9.94 -25.01 19.48
#